data_AF-A0A7W7IIL3-F1
#
_entry.id   AF-A0A7W7IIL3-F1
#
_cell.length_a   1.000
_cell.length_b   1.000
_cell.length_c   1.000
_cell.angle_alpha   90.00
_cell.angle_beta   90.00
_cell.angle_gamma   90.00
#
_symmetry.space_group_name_H-M   'P 1'
#
loop_
_entity.id
_entity.type
_entity.pdbx_description
1 polymer ?
#
loop_
_entity_poly.entity_id
_entity_poly.type
_entity_poly.pdbx_seq_one_letter_code
_entity_poly.pdbx_strand_id
1 'polypeptide(L)' 'MTSRPLPQTLTYLGERYRLVDGRIVLNWRDRPVSTRPRPCHYCHNPAHFTDDAGRPVHKTCHEVAITADRLVTGGDVAA' A
#
# COMPACT_ATOMS: atom_id res chain seq x y z
N MET A 1 26.86 8.45 -15.10
CA MET A 1 25.43 8.72 -15.37
C MET A 1 24.64 7.49 -15.00
N THR A 2 24.18 7.39 -13.74
CA THR A 2 23.34 6.27 -13.30
C THR A 2 21.91 6.55 -13.71
N SER A 3 21.44 5.85 -14.74
CA SER A 3 20.03 5.83 -15.12
C SER A 3 19.22 5.42 -13.90
N ARG A 4 18.44 6.35 -13.33
CA ARG A 4 17.50 6.03 -12.25
C ARG A 4 16.48 5.07 -12.88
N PRO A 5 16.37 3.82 -12.40
CA PRO A 5 15.40 2.88 -12.96
C PRO A 5 14.01 3.53 -12.88
N LEU A 6 13.24 3.41 -13.96
CA LEU A 6 11.86 3.90 -13.98
C LEU A 6 11.10 3.23 -12.83
N PRO A 7 10.25 3.98 -12.11
CA PRO A 7 9.44 3.38 -11.06
C PRO A 7 8.52 2.35 -11.70
N GLN A 8 8.77 1.07 -11.42
CA GLN A 8 7.89 0.00 -11.86
C GLN A 8 6.50 0.22 -11.28
N THR A 9 5.46 0.01 -12.07
CA THR A 9 4.07 0.12 -11.60
C THR A 9 3.37 -1.24 -11.68
N LEU A 10 2.50 -1.49 -10.72
CA LEU A 10 1.69 -2.70 -10.63
C LEU A 10 0.22 -2.32 -10.66
N THR A 11 -0.60 -3.04 -11.41
CA THR A 11 -2.05 -2.94 -11.25
C THR A 11 -2.53 -4.06 -10.33
N TYR A 12 -3.20 -3.72 -9.23
CA TYR A 12 -3.77 -4.69 -8.29
C TYR A 12 -5.19 -4.27 -7.93
N LEU A 13 -6.16 -5.19 -8.08
CA LEU A 13 -7.60 -4.89 -7.93
C LEU A 13 -8.06 -3.66 -8.74
N GLY A 14 -7.48 -3.44 -9.92
CA GLY A 14 -7.80 -2.30 -10.79
C GLY A 14 -7.07 -1.00 -10.46
N GLU A 15 -6.33 -0.93 -9.36
CA GLU A 15 -5.59 0.25 -8.91
C GLU A 15 -4.11 0.17 -9.28
N ARG A 16 -3.51 1.32 -9.67
CA ARG A 16 -2.07 1.40 -10.00
C ARG A 16 -1.23 1.77 -8.79
N TYR A 17 -0.25 0.93 -8.49
CA TYR A 17 0.69 1.07 -7.39
C TYR A 17 2.11 1.29 -7.90
N ARG A 18 2.92 2.03 -7.13
CA ARG A 18 4.36 2.10 -7.36
C ARG A 18 5.05 0.94 -6.65
N LEU A 19 5.98 0.28 -7.33
CA LEU A 19 6.88 -0.69 -6.75
C LEU A 19 8.24 -0.03 -6.45
N VAL A 20 8.76 -0.29 -5.25
CA VAL A 20 10.11 0.10 -4.81
C VAL A 20 10.73 -1.12 -4.14
N ASP A 21 11.86 -1.60 -4.68
CA ASP A 21 12.58 -2.78 -4.19
C ASP A 21 11.67 -4.01 -3.99
N GLY A 22 10.75 -4.24 -4.93
CA GLY A 22 9.79 -5.35 -4.89
C GLY A 22 8.60 -5.15 -3.93
N ARG A 23 8.48 -3.99 -3.28
CA ARG A 23 7.39 -3.67 -2.35
C ARG A 23 6.47 -2.62 -2.91
N ILE A 24 5.18 -2.74 -2.61
CA ILE A 24 4.18 -1.73 -2.96
C ILE A 24 4.36 -0.52 -2.05
N VAL A 25 4.44 0.67 -2.65
CA VAL A 25 4.47 1.95 -1.95
C VAL A 25 3.23 2.73 -2.31
N LEU A 26 2.45 3.02 -1.28
CA LEU A 26 1.21 3.76 -1.38
C LEU A 26 1.47 5.26 -1.18
N ASN A 27 0.73 6.07 -1.92
CA ASN A 27 0.63 7.50 -1.66
C ASN A 27 -0.52 7.74 -0.67
N TRP A 28 -0.20 8.25 0.51
CA TRP A 28 -1.18 8.54 1.57
C TRP A 28 -1.51 10.02 1.70
N ARG A 29 -0.96 10.88 0.82
CA ARG A 29 -1.14 12.34 0.92
C ARG A 29 -2.62 12.75 0.96
N ASP A 30 -3.46 12.06 0.21
CA ASP A 30 -4.88 12.38 0.07
C ASP A 30 -5.79 11.42 0.86
N ARG A 31 -5.19 10.56 1.70
CA ARG A 31 -5.96 9.61 2.52
C ARG A 31 -6.56 10.35 3.72
N PRO A 32 -7.84 10.11 4.06
CA PRO A 32 -8.44 10.70 5.24
C PRO A 32 -7.67 10.28 6.50
N VAL A 33 -7.37 11.28 7.33
CA VAL A 33 -6.68 11.10 8.61
C VAL A 33 -7.70 11.33 9.72
N SER A 34 -7.88 10.35 10.59
CA SER A 34 -8.67 10.48 11.80
C SER A 34 -7.86 11.10 12.93
N THR A 35 -8.44 12.10 13.59
CA THR A 35 -7.87 12.71 14.80
C THR A 35 -7.92 11.76 16.01
N ARG A 36 -8.80 10.76 15.98
CA ARG A 36 -8.90 9.73 17.02
C ARG A 36 -8.32 8.42 16.49
N PRO A 37 -7.22 7.92 17.06
CA PRO A 37 -6.66 6.68 16.57
C PRO A 37 -7.61 5.52 16.86
N ARG A 38 -7.74 4.60 15.89
CA ARG A 38 -8.50 3.36 16.03
C ARG A 38 -7.57 2.15 15.81
N PRO A 39 -7.91 0.96 16.33
CA PRO A 39 -7.08 -0.22 16.14
C PRO A 39 -6.86 -0.53 14.66
N CYS A 40 -5.60 -0.68 14.26
CA CYS A 40 -5.23 -1.11 12.91
C CYS A 40 -5.86 -2.47 12.59
N HIS A 41 -6.45 -2.63 11.42
CA HIS A 41 -7.04 -3.88 10.96
C HIS A 41 -6.05 -5.06 10.91
N TYR A 42 -4.74 -4.78 10.73
CA TYR A 42 -3.71 -5.82 10.61
C TYR A 42 -2.98 -6.11 11.91
N CYS A 43 -2.45 -5.06 12.58
CA CYS A 43 -1.60 -5.23 13.76
C CYS A 43 -2.29 -4.86 15.07
N HIS A 44 -3.55 -4.38 15.02
CA HIS A 44 -4.35 -3.94 16.16
C HIS A 44 -3.80 -2.75 16.95
N ASN A 45 -2.61 -2.23 16.63
CA ASN A 45 -2.07 -1.03 17.24
C ASN A 45 -2.80 0.24 16.75
N PRO A 46 -2.79 1.33 17.54
CA PRO A 46 -3.45 2.59 17.19
C PRO A 46 -3.01 3.13 15.82
N ALA A 47 -3.95 3.34 14.90
CA ALA A 47 -3.76 3.87 13.55
C ALA A 47 -4.67 5.08 13.30
N HIS A 48 -4.16 6.04 12.54
CA HIS A 48 -4.88 7.28 12.20
C HIS A 48 -5.45 7.30 10.79
N PHE A 49 -4.93 6.48 9.88
CA PHE A 49 -5.41 6.46 8.51
C PHE A 49 -6.41 5.33 8.29
N THR A 50 -7.15 5.39 7.18
CA THR A 50 -8.03 4.31 6.73
C THR A 50 -7.72 3.85 5.31
N ASP A 51 -8.04 2.59 5.02
CA ASP A 51 -7.99 2.06 3.65
C ASP A 51 -9.21 2.52 2.83
N ASP A 52 -9.31 2.04 1.59
CA ASP A 52 -10.44 2.36 0.69
C ASP A 52 -11.80 1.88 1.20
N ALA A 53 -11.81 0.86 2.08
CA ALA A 53 -13.01 0.35 2.73
C ALA A 53 -13.32 1.10 4.04
N GLY A 54 -12.56 2.14 4.41
CA GLY A 54 -12.73 2.89 5.64
C GLY A 54 -12.22 2.18 6.90
N ARG A 55 -11.47 1.08 6.78
CA ARG A 55 -10.90 0.34 7.91
C ARG A 55 -9.63 1.03 8.40
N PRO A 56 -9.41 1.21 9.71
CA PRO A 56 -8.20 1.84 10.22
C PRO A 56 -6.96 1.01 9.90
N VAL A 57 -5.92 1.62 9.35
CA VAL A 57 -4.70 0.92 8.92
C VAL A 57 -3.47 1.81 9.05
N HIS A 58 -2.32 1.20 9.38
CA HIS A 58 -1.03 1.86 9.14
C HIS A 58 -0.66 1.73 7.68
N LYS A 59 0.05 2.75 7.17
CA LYS A 59 0.66 2.73 5.85
C LYS A 59 1.42 1.43 5.59
N THR A 60 2.38 1.14 6.46
CA THR A 60 3.26 0.00 6.30
C THR A 60 2.52 -1.33 6.38
N CYS A 61 1.52 -1.46 7.26
CA CYS A 61 0.73 -2.69 7.36
C CYS A 61 -0.07 -2.95 6.08
N HIS A 62 -0.67 -1.91 5.49
CA HIS A 62 -1.42 -2.04 4.25
C HIS A 62 -0.49 -2.35 3.06
N GLU A 63 0.67 -1.69 2.96
CA GLU A 63 1.69 -1.98 1.94
C GLU A 63 2.18 -3.43 2.00
N VAL A 64 2.45 -3.94 3.21
CA VAL A 64 2.87 -5.34 3.41
C VAL A 64 1.75 -6.30 3.02
N ALA A 65 0.50 -6.01 3.41
CA ALA A 65 -0.63 -6.88 3.08
C ALA A 65 -0.86 -6.98 1.58
N ILE A 66 -0.86 -5.87 0.85
CA ILE A 66 -1.02 -5.88 -0.62
C ILE A 66 0.18 -6.57 -1.27
N THR A 67 1.40 -6.31 -0.78
CA THR A 67 2.61 -6.98 -1.31
C THR A 67 2.52 -8.50 -1.12
N ALA A 68 2.10 -8.97 0.05
CA ALA A 68 1.94 -10.38 0.36
C ALA A 68 0.82 -11.02 -0.45
N ASP A 69 -0.34 -10.36 -0.57
CA ASP A 69 -1.44 -10.87 -1.39
C ASP A 69 -1.02 -11.04 -2.84
N ARG A 70 -0.30 -10.07 -3.42
CA ARG A 70 0.26 -10.16 -4.77
C ARG A 70 1.22 -11.34 -4.97
N LEU A 71 2.04 -11.67 -3.97
CA LEU A 71 2.91 -12.86 -4.04
C LEU A 71 2.10 -14.16 -4.10
N VAL A 72 0.89 -14.16 -3.53
CA VAL A 72 -0.01 -15.32 -3.51
C VAL A 72 -0.88 -15.37 -4.78
N THR A 73 -1.40 -14.23 -5.26
CA THR A 73 -2.33 -14.15 -6.40
C THR A 73 -1.68 -13.94 -7.77
N GLY A 74 -0.36 -13.69 -7.84
CA GLY A 74 0.36 -13.59 -9.11
C GLY A 74 0.06 -12.30 -9.88
N GLY A 75 0.17 -11.14 -9.24
CA GLY A 75 -0.11 -9.85 -9.90
C GLY A 75 0.82 -9.52 -11.08
N ASP A 76 0.22 -9.20 -12.23
CA ASP A 76 0.89 -8.81 -13.47
C ASP A 76 1.58 -7.43 -13.34
N VAL A 77 2.91 -7.41 -13.54
CA VAL A 77 3.69 -6.17 -13.54
C VAL A 77 3.55 -5.48 -14.90
N ALA A 78 2.99 -4.28 -14.92
CA ALA A 78 3.03 -3.42 -16.10
C ALA A 78 4.37 -2.67 -16.14
N ALA A 79 5.20 -3.03 -17.11
CA ALA A 79 6.52 -2.42 -17.37
C ALA A 79 6.42 -0.93 -17.71
#